data_AF-A0A6C0D9Y2-F1
#
_entry.id   AF-A0A6C0D9Y2-F1
#
_cell.length_a   1.000
_cell.length_b   1.000
_cell.length_c   1.000
_cell.angle_alpha   90.00
_cell.angle_beta   90.00
_cell.angle_gamma   90.00
#
_symmetry.space_group_name_H-M   'P 1'
#
loop_
_entity.id
_entity.type
_entity.pdbx_description
1 polymer ?
#
loop_
_entity_poly.entity_id
_entity_poly.type
_entity_poly.pdbx_seq_one_letter_code
_entity_poly.pdbx_strand_id
1 'polypeptide(L)'
;MNEQLFYSSIIIGIIIALISIKCYKCELLPLYIITYIGIITSMINHRITNDYAKWLDRFMMCITAIVYYHYVLQIKNENIKNISLCVIYLMILLYLSSKLFENTNIHLITHVLSLLLFSLLTDC
;
A
#
# COMPACT_ATOMS: atom_id res chain seq x y z
N MET A 1 15.24 -8.34 -12.49
CA MET A 1 15.08 -8.15 -11.04
C MET A 1 15.32 -6.68 -10.72
N ASN A 2 14.44 -6.05 -9.93
CA ASN A 2 14.63 -4.67 -9.46
C ASN A 2 14.92 -4.71 -7.96
N GLU A 3 16.22 -4.75 -7.61
CA GLU A 3 16.67 -4.95 -6.22
C GLU A 3 16.18 -3.85 -5.28
N GLN A 4 16.21 -2.60 -5.73
CA GLN A 4 15.79 -1.46 -4.92
C GLN A 4 14.33 -1.57 -4.48
N LEU A 5 13.44 -1.92 -5.43
CA LEU A 5 12.01 -2.09 -5.14
C LEU A 5 11.70 -3.34 -4.33
N PHE A 6 12.51 -4.40 -4.50
CA PHE A 6 12.40 -5.60 -3.69
C PHE A 6 12.73 -5.30 -2.22
N TYR A 7 13.87 -4.65 -1.95
CA TYR A 7 14.26 -4.28 -0.59
C TYR A 7 13.30 -3.28 0.05
N SER A 8 12.80 -2.29 -0.70
CA SER A 8 11.80 -1.35 -0.17
C SER A 8 10.51 -2.08 0.26
N SER A 9 10.07 -3.06 -0.53
CA SER A 9 8.88 -3.87 -0.21
C SER A 9 9.06 -4.70 1.07
N ILE A 10 10.25 -5.28 1.26
CA ILE A 10 10.58 -6.02 2.49
C ILE A 10 10.57 -5.08 3.71
N ILE A 11 11.28 -3.95 3.62
CA ILE A 11 11.41 -3.00 4.73
C ILE A 11 10.02 -2.50 5.15
N ILE A 12 9.20 -2.10 4.17
CA ILE A 12 7.83 -1.64 4.42
C ILE A 12 6.97 -2.75 4.98
N GLY A 13 7.10 -3.97 4.47
CA GLY A 13 6.40 -5.13 5.00
C GLY A 13 6.70 -5.40 6.47
N ILE A 14 7.98 -5.30 6.86
CA ILE A 14 8.40 -5.45 8.26
C ILE A 14 7.80 -4.33 9.12
N ILE A 15 7.87 -3.08 8.67
CA ILE A 15 7.33 -1.95 9.43
C ILE A 15 5.81 -2.09 9.60
N ILE A 16 5.08 -2.43 8.53
CA ILE A 16 3.63 -2.68 8.58
C ILE A 16 3.31 -3.83 9.54
N ALA A 17 4.11 -4.89 9.56
CA ALA A 17 3.94 -5.98 10.51
C ALA A 17 4.10 -5.53 11.97
N LEU A 18 5.13 -4.71 12.26
CA LEU A 18 5.35 -4.16 13.60
C LEU A 18 4.20 -3.25 14.04
N ILE A 19 3.70 -2.39 13.15
CA ILE A 19 2.52 -1.54 13.43
C ILE A 19 1.29 -2.40 13.66
N SER A 20 1.06 -3.42 12.82
CA SER A 20 -0.10 -4.32 12.95
C SER A 20 -0.11 -5.07 14.27
N ILE A 21 1.07 -5.52 14.76
CA ILE A 21 1.20 -6.19 16.06
C ILE A 21 0.90 -5.21 17.20
N LYS A 22 1.42 -3.98 17.13
CA LYS A 22 1.27 -2.96 18.18
C LYS A 22 -0.15 -2.40 18.26
N CYS A 23 -0.77 -2.14 17.12
CA CYS A 23 -2.07 -1.47 16.99
C CYS A 23 -3.17 -2.44 16.52
N TYR A 24 -3.05 -3.73 16.85
CA TYR A 24 -3.98 -4.76 16.38
C TYR A 24 -5.41 -4.49 16.86
N LYS A 25 -6.34 -4.38 15.91
CA LYS A 25 -7.79 -4.34 16.16
C LYS A 25 -8.45 -5.43 15.31
N CYS A 26 -9.26 -6.28 15.94
CA CYS A 26 -9.92 -7.40 15.25
C CYS A 26 -10.81 -6.92 14.08
N GLU A 27 -11.42 -5.74 14.22
CA GLU A 27 -12.27 -5.10 13.20
C GLU A 27 -11.50 -4.74 11.91
N LEU A 28 -10.19 -4.57 12.01
CA LEU A 28 -9.29 -4.26 10.90
C LEU A 28 -8.64 -5.52 10.29
N LEU A 29 -9.05 -6.73 10.69
CA LEU A 29 -8.46 -7.97 10.17
C LEU A 29 -8.48 -8.06 8.63
N PRO A 30 -9.58 -7.72 7.92
CA PRO A 30 -9.57 -7.69 6.46
C PRO A 30 -8.53 -6.73 5.88
N LEU A 31 -8.34 -5.56 6.50
CA LEU A 31 -7.32 -4.58 6.10
C LEU A 31 -5.92 -5.18 6.24
N TYR A 32 -5.61 -5.81 7.38
CA TYR A 32 -4.30 -6.45 7.58
C TYR A 32 -4.01 -7.52 6.54
N ILE A 33 -4.98 -8.43 6.32
CA ILE A 33 -4.82 -9.53 5.36
C ILE A 33 -4.53 -8.99 3.97
N ILE A 34 -5.32 -8.02 3.48
CA ILE A 34 -5.14 -7.51 2.13
C ILE A 34 -3.81 -6.76 1.97
N THR A 35 -3.38 -6.02 3.00
CA THR A 35 -2.08 -5.34 2.99
C THR A 35 -0.94 -6.33 2.91
N TYR A 36 -0.97 -7.42 3.69
CA TYR A 36 0.06 -8.47 3.61
C TYR A 36 0.10 -9.18 2.27
N ILE A 37 -1.06 -9.51 1.70
CA ILE A 37 -1.11 -10.12 0.36
C ILE A 37 -0.49 -9.16 -0.66
N GLY A 38 -0.82 -7.87 -0.61
CA GLY A 38 -0.24 -6.85 -1.48
C GLY A 38 1.29 -6.75 -1.36
N ILE A 39 1.83 -6.76 -0.13
CA ILE A 39 3.29 -6.77 0.10
C ILE A 39 3.94 -8.03 -0.50
N ILE A 40 3.33 -9.20 -0.29
CA ILE A 40 3.84 -10.47 -0.83
C ILE A 40 3.85 -10.46 -2.36
N THR A 41 2.77 -10.01 -3.01
CA THR A 41 2.72 -9.94 -4.47
C THR A 41 3.73 -8.95 -5.03
N SER A 42 3.97 -7.84 -4.34
CA SER A 42 5.00 -6.86 -4.71
C SER A 42 6.41 -7.46 -4.62
N MET A 43 6.74 -8.17 -3.53
CA MET A 43 8.02 -8.88 -3.39
C MET A 43 8.23 -9.91 -4.52
N ILE A 44 7.19 -10.69 -4.85
CA ILE A 44 7.24 -11.68 -5.94
C ILE A 44 7.47 -10.99 -7.29
N ASN A 45 6.75 -9.90 -7.57
CA ASN A 45 6.88 -9.14 -8.80
C ASN A 45 8.32 -8.62 -9.00
N HIS A 46 8.91 -8.01 -7.98
CA HIS A 46 10.26 -7.45 -8.08
C HIS A 46 11.37 -8.50 -8.17
N ARG A 47 11.13 -9.72 -7.65
CA ARG A 47 12.08 -10.83 -7.70
C ARG A 47 12.02 -11.63 -9.00
N ILE A 48 10.83 -12.06 -9.42
CA ILE A 48 10.65 -12.99 -10.56
C ILE A 48 10.51 -12.21 -11.88
N THR A 49 9.96 -10.99 -11.85
CA THR A 49 9.80 -10.08 -13.00
C THR A 49 9.06 -10.67 -14.23
N ASN A 50 8.29 -11.74 -14.08
CA ASN A 50 7.40 -12.29 -15.10
C ASN A 50 6.12 -11.44 -15.23
N ASP A 51 5.52 -11.39 -16.41
CA ASP A 51 4.32 -10.60 -16.71
C ASP A 51 3.11 -11.04 -15.90
N TYR A 52 2.97 -12.34 -15.61
CA TYR A 52 1.93 -12.83 -14.68
C TYR A 52 2.11 -12.26 -13.27
N ALA A 53 3.34 -12.18 -12.76
CA ALA A 53 3.62 -11.62 -11.44
C ALA A 53 3.36 -10.10 -11.41
N LYS A 54 3.72 -9.38 -12.49
CA LYS A 54 3.39 -7.96 -12.66
C LYS A 54 1.88 -7.73 -12.70
N TRP A 55 1.13 -8.58 -13.39
CA TRP A 55 -0.32 -8.46 -13.48
C TRP A 55 -0.98 -8.72 -12.13
N LEU A 56 -0.57 -9.78 -11.44
CA LEU A 56 -1.08 -10.12 -10.10
C LEU A 56 -0.81 -9.00 -9.09
N ASP A 57 0.40 -8.44 -9.08
CA ASP A 57 0.76 -7.32 -8.21
C ASP A 57 -0.12 -6.07 -8.48
N ARG A 58 -0.35 -5.73 -9.75
CA ARG A 58 -1.25 -4.62 -10.11
C ARG A 58 -2.69 -4.88 -9.69
N PHE A 59 -3.18 -6.09 -9.90
CA PHE A 59 -4.52 -6.49 -9.49
C PHE A 59 -4.69 -6.38 -7.97
N MET A 60 -3.72 -6.87 -7.20
CA MET A 60 -3.74 -6.75 -5.74
C MET A 60 -3.65 -5.30 -5.28
N MET A 61 -2.83 -4.44 -5.90
CA MET A 61 -2.81 -3.01 -5.59
C MET A 61 -4.19 -2.35 -5.78
N CYS A 62 -4.93 -2.70 -6.83
CA CYS A 62 -6.29 -2.21 -7.03
C CYS A 62 -7.25 -2.67 -5.93
N ILE A 63 -7.22 -3.95 -5.55
CA ILE A 63 -8.05 -4.47 -4.47
C ILE A 63 -7.70 -3.77 -3.14
N THR A 64 -6.41 -3.66 -2.82
CA THR A 64 -5.93 -2.98 -1.62
C THR A 64 -6.43 -1.54 -1.58
N ALA A 65 -6.34 -0.78 -2.68
CA ALA A 65 -6.84 0.60 -2.75
C ALA A 65 -8.35 0.69 -2.48
N ILE A 66 -9.15 -0.24 -3.02
CA ILE A 66 -10.60 -0.30 -2.78
C ILE A 66 -10.91 -0.57 -1.30
N VAL A 67 -10.22 -1.53 -0.69
CA VAL A 67 -10.39 -1.87 0.73
C VAL A 67 -10.00 -0.69 1.61
N TYR A 68 -8.86 -0.06 1.36
CA TYR A 68 -8.43 1.12 2.08
C TYR A 68 -9.44 2.27 1.97
N TYR A 69 -9.94 2.54 0.76
CA TYR A 69 -10.96 3.56 0.54
C TYR A 69 -12.23 3.27 1.35
N HIS A 70 -12.68 2.02 1.37
CA HIS A 70 -13.82 1.60 2.17
C HIS A 70 -13.61 1.88 3.67
N TYR A 71 -12.45 1.55 4.22
CA TYR A 71 -12.12 1.84 5.63
C TYR A 71 -12.00 3.34 5.90
N VAL A 72 -11.44 4.12 4.98
CA VAL A 72 -11.39 5.59 5.11
C VAL A 72 -12.78 6.20 5.23
N LEU A 73 -13.77 5.70 4.48
CA LEU A 73 -15.14 6.20 4.56
C LEU A 73 -15.81 5.94 5.93
N GLN A 74 -15.32 4.95 6.69
CA GLN A 74 -15.82 4.61 8.02
C GLN A 74 -15.21 5.47 9.15
N ILE A 75 -14.17 6.25 8.86
CA ILE A 75 -13.53 7.14 9.84
C ILE A 75 -14.51 8.22 10.29
N LYS A 76 -14.73 8.32 11.61
CA LYS A 76 -15.61 9.33 12.21
C LYS A 76 -14.99 10.73 12.28
N ASN A 77 -13.66 10.80 12.45
CA ASN A 77 -12.95 12.07 12.50
C ASN A 77 -12.75 12.64 11.08
N GLU A 78 -13.51 13.69 10.75
CA GLU A 78 -13.54 14.25 9.40
C GLU A 78 -12.17 14.78 8.94
N ASN A 79 -11.33 15.30 9.84
CA ASN A 79 -9.99 15.75 9.50
C ASN A 79 -9.11 14.58 9.06
N ILE A 80 -9.13 13.47 9.82
CA ILE A 80 -8.33 12.28 9.49
C ILE A 80 -8.86 11.61 8.23
N LYS A 81 -10.18 11.57 8.05
CA LYS A 81 -10.82 11.09 6.82
C LYS A 81 -10.36 11.88 5.59
N ASN A 82 -10.39 13.21 5.65
CA ASN A 82 -9.97 14.06 4.54
C ASN A 82 -8.48 13.91 4.22
N ILE A 83 -7.62 13.83 5.24
CA ILE A 83 -6.19 13.55 5.05
C ILE A 83 -6.00 12.19 4.39
N SER A 84 -6.69 11.16 4.87
CA SER A 84 -6.58 9.79 4.33
C SER A 84 -7.07 9.69 2.88
N LEU A 85 -8.17 10.37 2.54
CA LEU A 85 -8.64 10.48 1.15
C LEU A 85 -7.61 11.18 0.26
N CYS A 86 -7.02 12.28 0.73
CA CYS A 86 -5.97 13.00 0.01
C CYS A 86 -4.77 12.08 -0.29
N VAL A 87 -4.34 11.28 0.69
CA VAL A 87 -3.25 10.31 0.52
C VAL A 87 -3.61 9.26 -0.54
N ILE A 88 -4.83 8.70 -0.53
CA ILE A 88 -5.29 7.75 -1.56
C ILE A 88 -5.25 8.38 -2.95
N TYR A 89 -5.80 9.57 -3.13
CA TYR A 89 -5.80 10.25 -4.42
C TYR A 89 -4.37 10.57 -4.89
N LEU A 90 -3.49 10.99 -3.98
CA LEU A 90 -2.10 11.23 -4.29
C LEU A 90 -1.37 9.96 -4.73
N MET A 91 -1.64 8.81 -4.09
CA MET A 91 -1.07 7.52 -4.50
C MET A 91 -1.51 7.12 -5.92
N ILE A 92 -2.78 7.33 -6.27
CA ILE A 92 -3.30 7.06 -7.62
C ILE A 92 -2.60 7.96 -8.64
N LEU A 93 -2.48 9.25 -8.36
CA LEU A 93 -1.79 10.20 -9.23
C LEU A 93 -0.33 9.82 -9.44
N LEU A 94 0.41 9.53 -8.37
CA LEU A 94 1.82 9.12 -8.44
C LEU A 94 1.99 7.81 -9.21
N TYR A 95 1.07 6.86 -9.05
CA TYR A 95 1.09 5.64 -9.84
C TYR A 95 0.95 5.94 -11.34
N LEU A 96 -0.03 6.75 -11.73
CA LEU A 96 -0.22 7.16 -13.13
C LEU A 96 1.01 7.92 -13.66
N SER A 97 1.55 8.85 -12.88
CA SER A 97 2.78 9.59 -13.23
C SER A 97 3.97 8.64 -13.40
N SER A 98 4.14 7.64 -12.54
CA SER A 98 5.24 6.66 -12.65
C SER A 98 5.18 5.88 -13.98
N LYS A 99 3.98 5.69 -14.54
CA LYS A 99 3.78 5.04 -15.83
C LYS A 99 4.02 5.96 -17.01
N LEU A 100 3.69 7.24 -16.88
CA LEU A 100 3.93 8.24 -17.93
C LEU A 100 5.41 8.61 -18.05
N PHE A 101 6.13 8.65 -16.93
CA PHE A 101 7.52 9.13 -16.87
C PHE A 101 8.56 8.04 -16.65
N GLU A 102 8.15 6.76 -16.59
CA GLU A 102 9.02 5.59 -16.36
C GLU A 102 10.01 5.75 -15.18
N ASN A 103 9.60 6.48 -14.14
CA ASN A 103 10.49 6.87 -13.04
C ASN A 103 10.27 6.00 -11.79
N THR A 104 11.30 5.24 -11.42
CA THR A 104 11.30 4.33 -10.26
C THR A 104 11.24 5.05 -8.92
N ASN A 105 11.76 6.29 -8.82
CA ASN A 105 11.71 7.07 -7.59
C ASN A 105 10.27 7.45 -7.22
N ILE A 106 9.43 7.71 -8.21
CA ILE A 106 7.99 7.99 -8.01
C ILE A 106 7.29 6.77 -7.42
N HIS A 107 7.68 5.57 -7.85
CA HIS A 107 7.13 4.32 -7.30
C HIS A 107 7.52 4.15 -5.83
N LEU A 108 8.76 4.49 -5.45
CA LEU A 108 9.21 4.43 -4.06
C LEU A 108 8.45 5.40 -3.14
N ILE A 109 7.95 6.53 -3.66
CA ILE A 109 7.08 7.44 -2.90
C ILE A 109 5.72 6.78 -2.60
N THR A 110 5.14 6.03 -3.55
CA THR A 110 3.86 5.34 -3.31
C THR A 110 3.94 4.31 -2.18
N HIS A 111 5.09 3.67 -2.06
CA HIS A 111 5.44 2.79 -0.95
C HIS A 111 5.40 3.51 0.42
N VAL A 112 6.02 4.69 0.53
CA VAL A 112 5.99 5.49 1.77
C VAL A 112 4.59 5.99 2.10
N LEU A 113 3.82 6.43 1.10
CA LEU A 113 2.44 6.87 1.31
C LEU A 113 1.52 5.73 1.77
N SER A 114 1.74 4.51 1.29
CA SER A 114 0.98 3.33 1.73
C SER A 114 1.18 3.05 3.22
N LEU A 115 2.41 3.24 3.73
CA LEU A 115 2.73 3.13 5.15
C LEU A 115 2.01 4.19 5.97
N LEU A 116 2.07 5.45 5.54
CA LEU A 116 1.38 6.56 6.21
C LEU A 116 -0.12 6.28 6.32
N LEU A 117 -0.74 5.90 5.20
CA LEU A 117 -2.16 5.60 5.17
C LEU A 117 -2.54 4.44 6.08
N PHE A 118 -1.72 3.37 6.09
CA PHE A 118 -1.92 2.24 6.98
C PHE A 118 -1.88 2.66 8.45
N SER A 119 -0.89 3.46 8.85
CA SER A 119 -0.77 3.95 10.23
C SER A 119 -1.97 4.81 10.66
N LEU A 120 -2.45 5.69 9.78
CA LEU A 120 -3.63 6.53 10.06
C LEU A 120 -4.88 5.66 10.29
N LEU A 121 -5.04 4.59 9.51
CA LEU A 121 -6.17 3.67 9.63
C LEU A 121 -6.12 2.80 10.89
N THR A 122 -4.93 2.43 11.36
CA THR A 122 -4.79 1.62 12.59
C THR A 122 -4.96 2.43 13.87
N ASP A 123 -4.67 3.73 13.82
CA ASP A 123 -4.75 4.61 14.99
C ASP A 123 -6.16 5.23 15.19
N CYS A 124 -7.01 5.27 14.16
CA CYS A 124 -8.43 5.68 14.24
C CYS A 124 -9.32 4.60 14.87
#